data_AF-A0AAP3A7T7-F1
#
_entry.id   AF-A0AAP3A7T7-F1
#
_cell.length_a   1.000
_cell.length_b   1.000
_cell.length_c   1.000
_cell.angle_alpha   90.00
_cell.angle_beta   90.00
_cell.angle_gamma   90.00
#
_symmetry.space_group_name_H-M   'P 1'
#
loop_
_entity.id
_entity.type
_entity.pdbx_description
1 polymer ?
#
loop_
_entity_poly.entity_id
_entity_poly.type
_entity_poly.pdbx_seq_one_letter_code
_entity_poly.pdbx_strand_id
1 'polypeptide(L)' 'FRRVDEALLILMSLPFALVGGIWFLYWQGFHMSVATGTGFIALAGVAAEFGVVMLMYLRHAIDAHPELSRIETFTP' A
#
# COMPACT_ATOMS: atom_id res chain seq x y z
N PHE A 1 -11.87 6.69 8.38
CA PHE A 1 -11.92 6.93 6.92
C PHE A 1 -12.69 8.20 6.58
N ARG A 2 -12.21 9.38 7.01
CA ARG A 2 -12.91 10.66 6.79
C ARG A 2 -12.24 11.53 5.73
N ARG A 3 -11.24 10.98 5.02
CA ARG A 3 -10.32 11.69 4.13
C ARG A 3 -10.07 10.82 2.89
N VAL A 4 -10.48 11.33 1.73
CA VAL A 4 -10.42 10.60 0.43
C VAL A 4 -8.99 10.44 -0.05
N ASP A 5 -8.11 11.38 0.32
CA ASP A 5 -6.69 11.35 0.00
C ASP A 5 -5.96 10.18 0.66
N GLU A 6 -6.26 9.83 1.92
CA GLU A 6 -5.69 8.65 2.58
C GLU A 6 -6.08 7.36 1.86
N ALA A 7 -7.34 7.24 1.45
CA ALA A 7 -7.81 6.10 0.66
C ALA A 7 -7.13 6.03 -0.71
N LEU A 8 -6.95 7.18 -1.38
CA LEU A 8 -6.27 7.25 -2.67
C LEU A 8 -4.78 6.87 -2.55
N LEU A 9 -4.11 7.27 -1.48
CA LEU A 9 -2.73 6.89 -1.19
C LEU A 9 -2.58 5.36 -1.04
N ILE A 10 -3.51 4.71 -0.34
CA ILE A 10 -3.52 3.23 -0.23
C ILE A 10 -3.82 2.59 -1.59
N LEU A 11 -4.82 3.10 -2.33
CA LEU A 11 -5.15 2.57 -3.66
C LEU A 11 -3.99 2.72 -4.65
N MET A 12 -3.19 3.77 -4.54
CA MET A 12 -1.97 3.93 -5.35
C MET A 12 -0.90 2.88 -5.06
N SER A 13 -0.90 2.22 -3.89
CA SER A 13 0.04 1.14 -3.60
C SER A 13 -0.33 -0.18 -4.30
N LEU A 14 -1.61 -0.39 -4.61
CA LEU A 14 -2.12 -1.60 -5.27
C LEU A 14 -1.46 -1.92 -6.62
N PRO A 15 -1.29 -0.99 -7.58
CA PRO A 15 -0.61 -1.32 -8.83
C PRO A 15 0.82 -1.84 -8.61
N PHE A 16 1.53 -1.38 -7.57
CA PHE A 16 2.87 -1.90 -7.26
C PHE A 16 2.82 -3.35 -6.76
N ALA A 17 1.84 -3.69 -5.92
CA ALA A 17 1.62 -5.07 -5.49
C ALA A 17 1.28 -5.97 -6.70
N LEU A 18 0.39 -5.51 -7.58
CA LEU A 18 0.01 -6.25 -8.79
C LEU A 18 1.19 -6.49 -9.73
N VAL A 19 2.05 -5.50 -9.94
CA VAL A 19 3.27 -5.66 -10.74
C VAL A 19 4.16 -6.77 -10.17
N GLY A 20 4.36 -6.80 -8.86
CA GLY A 20 5.11 -7.88 -8.19
C GLY A 20 4.48 -9.25 -8.41
N GLY A 21 3.15 -9.36 -8.29
CA GLY A 21 2.44 -10.62 -8.54
C GLY A 21 2.50 -11.07 -10.00
N ILE A 22 2.36 -10.16 -10.96
CA ILE A 22 2.50 -10.47 -12.40
C ILE A 22 3.92 -10.94 -12.70
N TRP A 23 4.93 -10.26 -12.16
CA TRP A 23 6.33 -10.67 -12.32
C TRP A 23 6.59 -12.06 -11.75
N PHE A 24 6.03 -12.36 -10.58
CA PHE A 24 6.14 -13.68 -9.95
C PHE A 24 5.51 -14.79 -10.81
N LEU A 25 4.32 -14.56 -11.35
CA LEU A 25 3.67 -15.52 -12.26
C LEU A 25 4.48 -15.71 -13.55
N TYR A 26 5.02 -14.61 -14.12
CA TYR A 26 5.86 -14.68 -15.30
C TYR A 26 7.12 -15.52 -15.06
N TRP A 27 7.79 -15.35 -13.92
CA TRP A 27 8.93 -16.18 -13.55
C TRP A 27 8.53 -17.65 -13.42
N GLN A 28 7.46 -17.97 -12.69
CA GLN A 28 6.98 -19.35 -12.55
C GLN A 28 6.45 -19.97 -13.86
N GLY A 29 6.26 -19.17 -14.92
CA GLY A 29 5.66 -19.64 -16.17
C GLY A 29 4.18 -20.01 -16.03
N PHE A 30 3.48 -19.44 -15.04
CA PHE A 30 2.07 -19.70 -14.80
C PHE A 30 1.18 -18.84 -15.70
N HIS A 31 0.07 -19.43 -16.14
CA HIS A 31 -0.94 -18.74 -16.95
C HIS A 31 -1.96 -18.00 -16.07
N MET A 32 -2.60 -16.98 -16.67
CA MET A 32 -3.77 -16.36 -16.05
C MET A 32 -4.95 -17.35 -16.02
N SER A 33 -5.47 -17.58 -14.83
CA SER A 33 -6.56 -18.50 -14.54
C SER A 33 -7.40 -17.98 -13.38
N VAL A 34 -8.50 -18.66 -13.08
CA VAL A 34 -9.34 -18.31 -11.92
C VAL A 34 -8.54 -18.41 -10.62
N ALA A 35 -7.64 -19.38 -10.48
CA ALA A 35 -6.82 -19.56 -9.28
C ALA A 35 -5.79 -18.43 -9.08
N THR A 36 -5.15 -17.96 -10.15
CA THR A 36 -4.23 -16.80 -10.05
C THR A 36 -5.00 -15.51 -9.84
N GLY A 37 -6.19 -15.36 -10.44
CA GLY A 37 -7.10 -14.24 -10.21
C GLY A 37 -7.56 -14.10 -8.76
N THR A 38 -7.97 -15.20 -8.11
CA THR A 38 -8.31 -15.18 -6.68
C THR A 38 -7.10 -14.86 -5.81
N GLY A 39 -5.91 -15.31 -6.20
CA GLY A 39 -4.64 -14.91 -5.58
C GLY A 39 -4.39 -13.39 -5.63
N PHE A 40 -4.65 -12.74 -6.76
CA PHE A 40 -4.53 -11.28 -6.88
C PHE A 40 -5.56 -10.52 -6.03
N ILE A 41 -6.77 -11.05 -5.86
CA ILE A 41 -7.77 -10.46 -4.97
C ILE A 41 -7.29 -10.53 -3.52
N ALA A 42 -6.75 -11.69 -3.10
CA ALA A 42 -6.16 -11.83 -1.76
C ALA A 42 -4.97 -10.88 -1.56
N LEU A 43 -4.09 -10.78 -2.56
CA LEU A 43 -2.96 -9.84 -2.57
C LEU A 43 -3.43 -8.38 -2.41
N ALA A 44 -4.49 -7.98 -3.12
CA ALA A 44 -5.05 -6.64 -3.00
C ALA A 44 -5.55 -6.34 -1.58
N GLY A 45 -6.20 -7.31 -0.92
CA GLY A 45 -6.63 -7.19 0.47
C GLY A 45 -5.45 -7.00 1.43
N VAL A 46 -4.41 -7.84 1.30
CA VAL A 46 -3.19 -7.77 2.11
C VAL A 46 -2.45 -6.44 1.88
N ALA A 47 -2.32 -6.00 0.63
CA ALA A 47 -1.69 -4.71 0.29
C ALA A 47 -2.47 -3.52 0.89
N ALA A 48 -3.81 -3.57 0.87
CA ALA A 48 -4.64 -2.56 1.51
C ALA A 48 -4.45 -2.54 3.03
N GLU A 49 -4.40 -3.71 3.68
CA GLU A 49 -4.15 -3.83 5.12
C GLU A 49 -2.80 -3.22 5.50
N PHE A 50 -1.72 -3.59 4.80
CA PHE A 50 -0.40 -3.00 5.02
C PHE A 50 -0.39 -1.48 4.83
N GLY A 51 -1.07 -0.97 3.80
CA GLY A 51 -1.18 0.46 3.55
C GLY A 51 -1.89 1.20 4.69
N VAL A 52 -2.99 0.63 5.22
CA VAL A 52 -3.74 1.20 6.36
C VAL A 52 -2.89 1.22 7.62
N VAL A 53 -2.21 0.12 7.95
CA VAL A 53 -1.34 0.05 9.13
C VAL A 53 -0.22 1.09 9.05
N MET A 54 0.40 1.23 7.89
CA MET A 54 1.44 2.23 7.65
C MET A 54 0.92 3.66 7.84
N LEU A 55 -0.23 4.01 7.27
CA LEU A 55 -0.81 5.34 7.44
C LEU A 55 -1.23 5.61 8.89
N MET A 56 -1.77 4.61 9.60
CA MET A 56 -2.08 4.73 11.02
C MET A 56 -0.81 5.03 11.82
N TYR A 57 0.28 4.32 11.53
CA TYR A 57 1.56 4.54 12.18
C TYR A 57 2.13 5.95 11.91
N LEU A 58 2.15 6.38 10.64
CA LEU A 58 2.58 7.72 10.25
C LEU A 58 1.76 8.80 10.94
N ARG A 59 0.43 8.63 10.99
CA ARG A 59 -0.45 9.58 11.67
C ARG A 59 -0.14 9.66 13.16
N HIS A 60 0.04 8.52 13.81
CA HIS A 60 0.37 8.45 15.23
C HIS A 60 1.73 9.10 15.53
N ALA A 61 2.73 8.88 14.66
CA ALA A 61 4.04 9.50 14.79
C ALA A 61 3.98 11.03 14.67
N ILE A 62 3.19 11.56 13.72
CA ILE A 62 3.00 13.01 13.55
C ILE A 62 2.22 13.61 14.73
N ASP A 63 1.20 12.91 15.24
CA ASP A 63 0.44 13.37 16.40
C ASP A 63 1.30 13.38 17.68
N ALA A 64 2.23 12.43 17.83
CA ALA A 64 3.19 12.39 18.94
C ALA A 64 4.30 13.44 18.84
N HIS A 65 4.69 13.80 17.62
CA HIS A 65 5.76 14.76 17.30
C HIS A 65 5.24 15.81 16.31
N PRO A 66 4.52 16.85 16.80
CA PRO A 66 3.91 17.87 15.94
C PRO A 66 4.90 18.61 15.04
N GLU A 67 6.18 18.66 15.42
CA GLU A 67 7.28 19.19 14.63
C GLU A 67 7.45 18.48 13.28
N LEU A 68 7.08 17.20 13.15
CA LEU A 68 7.15 16.43 11.90
C LEU A 68 6.10 16.87 10.87
N SER A 69 5.07 17.60 11.29
CA SER A 69 4.09 18.20 10.36
C SER A 69 4.67 19.39 9.58
N ARG A 70 5.78 19.96 10.04
CA ARG A 70 6.43 21.11 9.42
C ARG A 70 7.48 20.64 8.42
N ILE A 71 7.35 21.09 7.18
CA ILE A 71 8.26 20.71 6.07
C ILE A 71 9.70 21.20 6.35
N GLU A 72 9.87 22.26 7.16
CA GLU A 72 11.16 22.83 7.56
C GLU A 72 11.98 21.95 8.52
N THR A 73 11.37 20.96 9.17
CA THR A 73 12.06 20.06 10.12
C THR A 73 12.95 19.04 9.40
N PHE A 74 12.80 18.87 8.07
CA PHE A 74 13.60 17.95 7.25
C PHE A 74 14.86 18.60 6.64
N THR A 75 15.42 19.62 7.30
CA THR A 75 16.65 20.30 6.87
C THR A 75 17.83 19.82 7.74
N PRO A 76 18.97 19.39 7.16
CA PRO A 76 20.14 18.90 7.91
C PRO A 76 20.87 20.01 8.68
#